data_AF-A0AAV7AJI7-F1
#
_entry.id   AF-A0AAV7AJI7-F1
#
_cell.length_a   1.000
_cell.length_b   1.000
_cell.length_c   1.000
_cell.angle_alpha   90.00
_cell.angle_beta   90.00
_cell.angle_gamma   90.00
#
_symmetry.space_group_name_H-M   'P 1'
#
loop_
_entity.id
_entity.type
_entity.pdbx_description
1 polymer ?
#
loop_
_entity_poly.entity_id
_entity_poly.type
_entity_poly.pdbx_seq_one_letter_code
_entity_poly.pdbx_strand_id
1 'polypeptide(L)'
;MELLFRILTHDDSRIQKLSLRNNSLTSTSCSSLACSLSINQSLTELDLSKNNLAGPDFHNLMKSLTLPTCRISRLSLQQIKLTDDHAPHLISLSHIPILTHLDLSRNFLSDGSARYIQDLILGSPNLEEISLGQNDFSKEKEEFFKQLEALKPGLSVVL
;
A
#
# COMPACT_ATOMS: atom_id res chain seq x y z
N MET A 1 13.72 10.39 10.74
CA MET A 1 13.92 9.10 10.05
C MET A 1 14.95 8.20 10.72
N GLU A 2 16.11 8.70 11.15
CA GLU A 2 17.16 7.86 11.77
C GLU A 2 16.71 7.08 13.02
N LEU A 3 15.99 7.73 13.94
CA LEU A 3 15.47 7.04 15.13
C LEU A 3 14.46 5.93 14.77
N LEU A 4 13.59 6.19 13.80
CA LEU A 4 12.63 5.20 13.31
C LEU A 4 13.35 3.98 12.71
N PHE A 5 14.39 4.23 11.90
CA PHE A 5 15.24 3.16 11.37
C PHE A 5 15.82 2.33 12.52
N ARG A 6 16.48 2.95 13.49
CA ARG A 6 17.08 2.23 14.63
C ARG A 6 16.09 1.39 15.43
N ILE A 7 14.86 1.89 15.63
CA ILE A 7 13.82 1.17 16.37
C ILE A 7 13.28 -0.03 15.58
N LEU A 8 13.09 0.13 14.27
CA LEU A 8 12.56 -0.93 13.42
C LEU A 8 13.60 -2.00 13.07
N THR A 9 14.89 -1.65 13.04
CA THR A 9 15.97 -2.58 12.68
C THR A 9 16.67 -3.22 13.87
N HIS A 10 16.27 -2.88 15.10
CA HIS A 10 16.78 -3.55 16.29
C HIS A 10 16.32 -5.01 16.34
N ASP A 11 17.20 -5.95 16.70
CA ASP A 11 16.89 -7.39 16.71
C ASP A 11 15.70 -7.74 17.61
N ASP A 12 15.57 -7.05 18.75
CA ASP A 12 14.45 -7.18 19.69
C ASP A 12 13.21 -6.34 19.33
N SER A 13 13.10 -5.80 18.11
CA SER A 13 11.95 -4.99 17.75
C SER A 13 10.67 -5.83 17.73
N ARG A 14 9.77 -5.56 18.68
CA ARG A 14 8.45 -6.23 18.81
C ARG A 14 7.29 -5.40 18.25
N ILE A 15 7.59 -4.33 17.52
CA ILE A 15 6.56 -3.44 16.98
C ILE A 15 5.83 -4.16 15.86
N GLN A 16 4.56 -4.48 16.10
CA GLN A 16 3.67 -5.09 15.12
C GLN A 16 2.84 -4.06 14.36
N LYS A 17 2.50 -2.94 15.01
CA LYS A 17 1.64 -1.90 14.46
C LYS A 17 2.34 -0.56 14.54
N LEU A 18 2.42 0.13 13.41
CA LEU A 18 3.04 1.45 13.33
C LEU A 18 2.16 2.37 12.50
N SER A 19 1.77 3.51 13.10
CA SER A 19 1.17 4.61 12.35
C SER A 19 2.16 5.77 12.27
N LEU A 20 2.47 6.15 11.04
CA LEU A 20 3.20 7.37 10.67
C LEU A 20 2.26 8.34 9.94
N ARG A 21 0.96 8.24 10.21
CA ARG A 21 -0.06 9.11 9.63
C ARG A 21 0.25 10.58 9.88
N ASN A 22 0.18 11.42 8.84
CA ASN A 22 0.38 12.86 8.95
C ASN A 22 1.70 13.26 9.65
N ASN A 23 2.82 12.64 9.24
CA ASN A 23 4.15 12.89 9.79
C ASN A 23 5.05 13.70 8.84
N SER A 24 4.45 14.43 7.89
CA SER A 24 5.16 15.21 6.87
C SER A 24 6.19 14.40 6.07
N LEU A 25 5.94 13.09 5.91
CA LEU A 25 6.80 12.22 5.12
C LEU A 25 6.66 12.58 3.64
N THR A 26 7.77 12.53 2.93
CA THR A 26 7.85 12.86 1.50
C THR A 26 8.37 11.66 0.72
N SER A 27 8.40 11.74 -0.61
CA SER A 27 9.06 10.76 -1.47
C SER A 27 10.44 10.34 -0.94
N THR A 28 11.30 11.26 -0.51
CA THR A 28 12.65 10.92 -0.03
C THR A 28 12.64 10.05 1.23
N SER A 29 11.55 10.08 2.00
CA SER A 29 11.36 9.21 3.16
C SER A 29 11.11 7.76 2.76
N CYS A 30 10.59 7.50 1.55
CA CYS A 30 10.33 6.15 1.02
C CYS A 30 11.59 5.29 1.02
N SER A 31 12.74 5.84 0.62
CA SER A 31 14.01 5.10 0.62
C SER A 31 14.46 4.72 2.05
N SER A 32 14.27 5.61 3.02
CA SER A 32 14.60 5.33 4.43
C SER A 32 13.63 4.31 5.06
N LEU A 33 12.33 4.39 4.72
CA LEU A 33 11.34 3.39 5.12
C LEU A 33 11.67 2.04 4.50
N ALA A 34 12.01 2.01 3.22
CA ALA A 34 12.38 0.79 2.51
C ALA A 34 13.54 0.05 3.17
N CYS A 35 14.60 0.77 3.57
CA CYS A 35 15.72 0.20 4.33
C CYS A 35 15.30 -0.35 5.70
N SER A 36 14.33 0.28 6.35
CA SER A 36 13.85 -0.20 7.66
C SER A 36 13.01 -1.47 7.50
N LEU A 37 12.13 -1.49 6.49
CA LEU A 37 11.20 -2.59 6.22
C LEU A 37 11.87 -3.82 5.63
N SER A 38 13.01 -3.67 4.95
CA SER A 38 13.77 -4.83 4.44
C SER A 38 14.40 -5.66 5.56
N ILE A 39 14.71 -5.03 6.69
CA ILE A 39 15.33 -5.67 7.86
C ILE A 39 14.27 -6.07 8.89
N ASN A 40 13.25 -5.24 9.10
CA ASN A 40 12.22 -5.52 10.11
C ASN A 40 11.39 -6.76 9.74
N GLN A 41 11.21 -7.66 10.71
CA GLN A 41 10.44 -8.90 10.55
C GLN A 41 9.24 -9.00 11.50
N SER A 42 8.94 -7.94 12.25
CA SER A 42 7.89 -7.95 13.27
C SER A 42 6.66 -7.14 12.88
N LEU A 43 6.81 -6.15 11.99
CA LEU A 43 5.74 -5.22 11.62
C LEU A 43 4.72 -5.90 10.71
N THR A 44 3.47 -5.89 11.16
CA THR A 44 2.32 -6.50 10.47
C THR A 44 1.31 -5.47 9.97
N GLU A 45 1.28 -4.28 10.57
CA GLU A 45 0.37 -3.19 10.18
C GLU A 45 1.13 -1.88 10.06
N LEU A 46 0.99 -1.22 8.92
CA LEU A 46 1.64 0.05 8.62
C LEU A 46 0.65 1.07 8.06
N ASP A 47 0.51 2.20 8.74
CA ASP A 47 -0.30 3.33 8.30
C ASP A 47 0.61 4.50 7.92
N LEU A 48 0.65 4.82 6.63
CA LEU A 48 1.41 5.93 6.03
C LEU A 48 0.49 7.07 5.57
N SER A 49 -0.78 7.04 5.95
CA SER A 49 -1.79 7.94 5.40
C SER A 49 -1.50 9.41 5.65
N LYS A 50 -2.05 10.30 4.81
CA LYS A 50 -1.89 11.77 4.94
C LYS A 50 -0.44 12.23 4.88
N ASN A 51 0.38 11.65 4.01
CA ASN A 51 1.75 12.08 3.75
C ASN A 51 1.90 12.47 2.26
N ASN A 52 3.11 12.79 1.79
CA ASN A 52 3.39 13.17 0.40
C ASN A 52 4.40 12.20 -0.24
N LEU A 53 4.07 10.91 -0.23
CA LEU A 53 4.98 9.82 -0.61
C LEU A 53 5.03 9.58 -2.12
N ALA A 54 4.02 10.03 -2.87
CA ALA A 54 3.97 9.93 -4.33
C ALA A 54 5.04 10.82 -4.97
N GLY A 55 6.13 10.19 -5.41
CA GLY A 55 7.25 10.83 -6.08
C GLY A 55 8.29 9.80 -6.52
N PRO A 56 9.48 10.26 -6.97
CA PRO A 56 10.46 9.41 -7.63
C PRO A 56 10.90 8.18 -6.83
N ASP A 57 10.94 8.26 -5.50
CA ASP A 57 11.41 7.18 -4.62
C ASP A 57 10.29 6.25 -4.14
N PHE A 58 9.03 6.49 -4.53
CA PHE A 58 7.89 5.67 -4.11
C PHE A 58 8.10 4.18 -4.46
N HIS A 59 8.70 3.91 -5.61
CA HIS A 59 9.01 2.55 -6.06
C HIS A 59 9.95 1.80 -5.10
N ASN A 60 10.84 2.48 -4.37
CA ASN A 60 11.73 1.86 -3.38
C ASN A 60 10.93 1.28 -2.22
N LEU A 61 9.90 2.01 -1.76
CA LEU A 61 8.99 1.53 -0.72
C LEU A 61 8.24 0.29 -1.20
N MET A 62 7.64 0.34 -2.40
CA MET A 62 6.90 -0.79 -2.97
C MET A 62 7.78 -2.05 -3.09
N LYS A 63 9.01 -1.90 -3.61
CA LYS A 63 9.96 -3.01 -3.73
C LYS A 63 10.31 -3.63 -2.37
N SER A 64 10.48 -2.82 -1.32
CA SER A 64 10.79 -3.35 0.02
C SER A 64 9.65 -4.19 0.61
N LEU A 65 8.40 -3.82 0.32
CA LEU A 65 7.22 -4.55 0.78
C LEU A 65 7.09 -5.93 0.13
N THR A 66 7.65 -6.11 -1.07
CA THR A 66 7.67 -7.42 -1.76
C THR A 66 8.76 -8.38 -1.29
N LEU A 67 9.61 -7.97 -0.35
CA LEU A 67 10.66 -8.85 0.16
C LEU A 67 10.03 -9.99 0.99
N PRO A 68 10.59 -11.21 0.94
CA PRO A 68 10.09 -12.34 1.71
C PRO A 68 10.09 -12.12 3.24
N THR A 69 10.89 -11.17 3.72
CA THR A 69 10.96 -10.77 5.12
C THR A 69 9.80 -9.88 5.54
N CYS A 70 9.11 -9.25 4.60
CA CYS A 70 8.01 -8.34 4.90
C CYS A 70 6.83 -9.11 5.50
N ARG A 71 6.36 -8.66 6.67
CA ARG A 71 5.24 -9.26 7.40
C ARG A 71 3.97 -8.41 7.40
N ILE A 72 3.95 -7.35 6.59
CA ILE A 72 2.82 -6.41 6.54
C ILE A 72 1.62 -7.08 5.86
N SER A 73 0.57 -7.24 6.65
CA SER A 73 -0.74 -7.76 6.22
C SER A 73 -1.78 -6.64 6.05
N ARG A 74 -1.58 -5.50 6.70
CA ARG A 74 -2.45 -4.32 6.58
C ARG A 74 -1.64 -3.07 6.26
N LEU A 75 -1.94 -2.43 5.15
CA LEU A 75 -1.24 -1.24 4.67
C LEU A 75 -2.23 -0.12 4.35
N SER A 76 -2.03 1.07 4.94
CA SER A 76 -2.76 2.28 4.52
C SER A 76 -1.83 3.26 3.81
N LEU A 77 -2.18 3.55 2.56
CA LEU A 77 -1.62 4.57 1.67
C LEU A 77 -2.69 5.64 1.36
N GLN A 78 -3.65 5.83 2.25
CA GLN A 78 -4.70 6.83 2.08
C GLN A 78 -4.11 8.24 1.98
N GLN A 79 -4.54 9.02 0.98
CA GLN A 79 -4.16 10.43 0.87
C GLN A 79 -2.64 10.67 0.88
N ILE A 80 -1.90 9.87 0.10
CA ILE A 80 -0.46 10.05 -0.11
C ILE A 80 -0.10 10.73 -1.43
N LYS A 81 -1.12 11.16 -2.17
CA LYS A 81 -1.10 11.80 -3.49
C LYS A 81 -0.71 10.88 -4.66
N LEU A 82 -1.05 9.59 -4.59
CA LEU A 82 -0.87 8.69 -5.73
C LEU A 82 -1.63 9.21 -6.94
N THR A 83 -1.01 9.08 -8.10
CA THR A 83 -1.59 9.33 -9.43
C THR A 83 -1.43 8.07 -10.27
N ASP A 84 -2.02 8.05 -11.47
CA ASP A 84 -1.90 6.93 -12.41
C ASP A 84 -0.44 6.55 -12.73
N ASP A 85 0.48 7.52 -12.72
CA ASP A 85 1.92 7.28 -12.94
C ASP A 85 2.53 6.33 -11.90
N HIS A 86 1.93 6.22 -10.71
CA HIS A 86 2.41 5.38 -9.62
C HIS A 86 1.77 3.99 -9.63
N ALA A 87 0.67 3.81 -10.36
CA ALA A 87 -0.10 2.56 -10.41
C ALA A 87 0.72 1.33 -10.86
N PRO A 88 1.67 1.43 -11.82
CA PRO A 88 2.54 0.30 -12.16
C PRO A 88 3.33 -0.25 -10.98
N HIS A 89 3.69 0.60 -10.01
CA HIS A 89 4.42 0.18 -8.82
C HIS A 89 3.52 -0.51 -7.78
N LEU A 90 2.22 -0.19 -7.76
CA LEU A 90 1.26 -0.81 -6.84
C LEU A 90 1.03 -2.29 -7.14
N ILE A 91 1.11 -2.71 -8.41
CA ILE A 91 0.95 -4.13 -8.80
C ILE A 91 1.91 -5.02 -8.02
N SER A 92 3.11 -4.53 -7.70
CA SER A 92 4.12 -5.31 -6.97
C SER A 92 3.60 -5.84 -5.64
N LEU A 93 2.64 -5.15 -4.99
CA LEU A 93 2.00 -5.57 -3.75
C LEU A 93 1.21 -6.88 -3.89
N SER A 94 0.82 -7.28 -5.10
CA SER A 94 0.17 -8.58 -5.35
C SER A 94 1.06 -9.77 -5.03
N HIS A 95 2.38 -9.57 -5.04
CA HIS A 95 3.36 -10.58 -4.64
C HIS A 95 3.52 -10.71 -3.12
N ILE A 96 2.76 -9.97 -2.33
CA ILE A 96 2.76 -10.06 -0.87
C ILE A 96 1.62 -11.01 -0.47
N PRO A 97 1.89 -12.31 -0.28
CA PRO A 97 0.82 -13.28 -0.07
C PRO A 97 0.04 -13.03 1.21
N ILE A 98 0.61 -12.33 2.17
CA ILE A 98 -0.02 -12.07 3.48
C ILE A 98 -0.84 -10.78 3.52
N LEU A 99 -0.84 -9.97 2.46
CA LEU A 99 -1.59 -8.72 2.41
C LEU A 99 -3.08 -9.02 2.38
N THR A 100 -3.78 -8.63 3.44
CA THR A 100 -5.23 -8.82 3.60
C THR A 100 -5.97 -7.50 3.43
N HIS A 101 -5.38 -6.37 3.82
CA HIS A 101 -6.04 -5.07 3.73
C HIS A 101 -5.13 -4.01 3.09
N LEU A 102 -5.67 -3.31 2.11
CA LEU A 102 -4.99 -2.21 1.42
C LEU A 102 -5.90 -0.99 1.29
N ASP A 103 -5.48 0.14 1.83
CA ASP A 103 -6.23 1.40 1.70
C ASP A 103 -5.50 2.37 0.76
N LEU A 104 -6.07 2.58 -0.42
CA LEU A 104 -5.64 3.55 -1.45
C LEU A 104 -6.60 4.73 -1.57
N SER A 105 -7.53 4.91 -0.62
CA SER A 105 -8.55 5.95 -0.69
C SER A 105 -7.95 7.37 -0.68
N ARG A 106 -8.70 8.36 -1.16
CA ARG A 106 -8.30 9.78 -1.12
C ARG A 106 -7.02 10.09 -1.88
N ASN A 107 -6.73 9.36 -2.94
CA ASN A 107 -5.64 9.68 -3.87
C ASN A 107 -6.22 10.27 -5.17
N PHE A 108 -5.38 10.40 -6.20
CA PHE A 108 -5.74 10.92 -7.53
C PHE A 108 -5.64 9.82 -8.58
N LEU A 109 -6.02 8.59 -8.22
CA LEU A 109 -6.10 7.48 -9.15
C LEU A 109 -7.35 7.65 -10.02
N SER A 110 -7.21 7.50 -11.32
CA SER A 110 -8.31 7.61 -12.28
C SER A 110 -8.51 6.30 -13.03
N ASP A 111 -9.45 6.28 -13.96
CA ASP A 111 -9.68 5.17 -14.88
C ASP A 111 -8.40 4.69 -15.59
N GLY A 112 -7.40 5.56 -15.77
CA GLY A 112 -6.08 5.21 -16.32
C GLY A 112 -5.31 4.18 -15.49
N SER A 113 -5.53 4.13 -14.17
CA SER A 113 -4.94 3.13 -13.27
C SER A 113 -5.76 1.85 -13.13
N ALA A 114 -6.98 1.80 -13.67
CA ALA A 114 -7.95 0.75 -13.34
C ALA A 114 -7.46 -0.67 -13.66
N ARG A 115 -6.73 -0.84 -14.76
CA ARG A 115 -6.14 -2.14 -15.12
C ARG A 115 -5.10 -2.60 -14.07
N TYR A 116 -4.27 -1.70 -13.58
CA TYR A 116 -3.27 -2.03 -12.57
C TYR A 116 -3.90 -2.38 -11.23
N ILE A 117 -5.00 -1.68 -10.86
CA ILE A 117 -5.78 -2.01 -9.66
C ILE A 117 -6.46 -3.38 -9.81
N GLN A 118 -7.04 -3.68 -10.97
CA GLN A 118 -7.58 -5.01 -11.26
C GLN A 118 -6.51 -6.10 -11.13
N ASP A 119 -5.36 -5.93 -11.79
CA ASP A 119 -4.27 -6.90 -11.78
C ASP A 119 -3.73 -7.09 -10.34
N LEU A 120 -3.64 -6.01 -9.55
CA LEU A 120 -3.29 -6.07 -8.13
C LEU A 120 -4.29 -6.91 -7.33
N ILE A 121 -5.60 -6.64 -7.48
CA ILE A 121 -6.65 -7.35 -6.75
C ILE A 121 -6.65 -8.85 -7.09
N LEU A 122 -6.64 -9.17 -8.38
CA LEU A 122 -6.70 -10.55 -8.86
C LEU A 122 -5.39 -11.31 -8.56
N GLY A 123 -4.26 -10.62 -8.57
CA GLY A 123 -2.96 -11.18 -8.23
C GLY A 123 -2.73 -11.38 -6.73
N SER A 124 -3.49 -10.71 -5.85
CA SER A 124 -3.34 -10.81 -4.40
C SER A 124 -4.21 -11.93 -3.84
N PRO A 125 -3.67 -13.12 -3.50
CA PRO A 125 -4.50 -14.29 -3.18
C PRO A 125 -5.31 -14.14 -1.90
N ASN A 126 -4.78 -13.42 -0.89
CA ASN A 126 -5.41 -13.28 0.43
C ASN A 126 -5.95 -11.88 0.72
N LEU A 127 -6.06 -11.02 -0.30
CA LEU A 127 -6.63 -9.69 -0.12
C LEU A 127 -8.13 -9.80 0.21
N GLU A 128 -8.50 -9.36 1.40
CA GLU A 128 -9.85 -9.36 1.96
C GLU A 128 -10.52 -8.00 1.78
N GLU A 129 -9.76 -6.91 1.84
CA GLU A 129 -10.32 -5.56 1.68
C GLU A 129 -9.40 -4.65 0.87
N ILE A 130 -9.98 -3.92 -0.07
CA ILE A 130 -9.32 -2.78 -0.73
C ILE A 130 -10.21 -1.54 -0.67
N SER A 131 -9.69 -0.45 -0.13
CA SER A 131 -10.36 0.85 -0.14
C SER A 131 -9.84 1.71 -1.30
N LEU A 132 -10.72 2.05 -2.23
CA LEU A 132 -10.45 2.87 -3.42
C LEU A 132 -11.23 4.18 -3.40
N GLY A 133 -12.06 4.42 -2.38
CA GLY A 133 -12.95 5.57 -2.35
C GLY A 133 -12.28 6.93 -2.37
N GLN A 134 -13.03 7.94 -2.82
CA GLN A 134 -12.55 9.32 -2.94
C GLN A 134 -11.29 9.46 -3.83
N ASN A 135 -11.21 8.64 -4.88
CA ASN A 135 -10.30 8.81 -6.01
C ASN A 135 -11.07 9.42 -7.20
N ASP A 136 -10.44 9.57 -8.36
CA ASP A 136 -10.99 10.18 -9.57
C ASP A 136 -11.52 9.12 -10.57
N PHE A 137 -12.05 8.00 -10.07
CA PHE A 137 -12.67 6.96 -10.89
C PHE A 137 -14.04 7.39 -11.41
N SER A 138 -14.36 7.02 -12.65
CA SER A 138 -15.73 7.16 -13.15
C SER A 138 -16.66 6.16 -12.46
N LYS A 139 -17.97 6.46 -12.47
CA LYS A 139 -18.99 5.54 -11.96
C LYS A 139 -18.92 4.16 -12.63
N GLU A 140 -18.58 4.12 -13.91
CA GLU A 140 -18.39 2.85 -14.64
C GLU A 140 -17.24 2.04 -14.02
N LYS A 141 -16.13 2.68 -13.65
CA LYS A 141 -15.00 1.99 -13.01
C LYS A 141 -15.27 1.61 -11.57
N GLU A 142 -16.01 2.43 -10.83
CA GLU A 142 -16.51 2.05 -9.51
C GLU A 142 -17.38 0.78 -9.57
N GLU A 143 -18.35 0.73 -10.48
CA GLU A 143 -19.18 -0.47 -10.70
C GLU A 143 -18.35 -1.68 -11.13
N PHE A 144 -17.37 -1.47 -12.03
CA PHE A 144 -16.44 -2.51 -12.44
C PHE A 144 -15.63 -3.07 -11.26
N PHE A 145 -15.09 -2.23 -10.38
CA PHE A 145 -14.36 -2.72 -9.20
C PHE A 145 -15.27 -3.49 -8.25
N LYS A 146 -16.52 -3.08 -8.07
CA LYS A 146 -17.50 -3.86 -7.31
C LYS A 146 -17.74 -5.25 -7.88
N GLN A 147 -17.73 -5.40 -9.20
CA GLN A 147 -17.88 -6.72 -9.85
C GLN A 147 -16.69 -7.66 -9.55
N LEU A 148 -15.51 -7.13 -9.16
CA LEU A 148 -14.38 -7.97 -8.75
C LEU A 148 -14.65 -8.76 -7.46
N GLU A 149 -15.57 -8.31 -6.60
CA GLU A 149 -16.01 -9.07 -5.41
C GLU A 149 -16.60 -10.44 -5.80
N ALA A 150 -17.26 -10.53 -6.97
CA ALA A 150 -17.79 -11.78 -7.49
C ALA A 150 -16.70 -12.72 -8.05
N LEU A 151 -15.59 -12.16 -8.55
CA LEU A 151 -14.45 -12.94 -9.05
C LEU A 151 -13.52 -13.43 -7.94
N LYS A 152 -13.52 -12.73 -6.80
CA LYS A 152 -12.69 -13.02 -5.65
C LYS A 152 -13.55 -13.10 -4.38
N PRO A 153 -14.12 -14.29 -4.08
CA PRO A 153 -14.95 -14.47 -2.89
C PRO A 153 -14.18 -14.07 -1.61
N GLY A 154 -14.83 -13.29 -0.75
CA GLY A 154 -14.23 -12.77 0.49
C GLY A 154 -13.53 -11.42 0.33
N LEU A 155 -13.38 -10.91 -0.90
CA LEU A 155 -12.95 -9.53 -1.14
C LEU A 155 -14.09 -8.55 -0.86
N SER A 156 -13.80 -7.45 -0.18
CA SER A 156 -14.61 -6.25 -0.07
C SER A 156 -13.90 -5.07 -0.75
N VAL A 157 -14.56 -4.46 -1.72
CA VAL A 157 -14.05 -3.25 -2.39
C VAL A 157 -14.81 -2.04 -1.84
N VAL A 158 -14.14 -1.13 -1.14
CA VAL A 158 -14.77 0.07 -0.56
C VAL A 158 -14.53 1.27 -1.48
N LEU A 159 -15.61 1.93 -1.93
CA LEU A 159 -15.62 3.07 -2.86
C LEU A 159 -16.26 4.30 -2.21
#